data_AF-A0A9Q0HGS2-F1
#
_entry.id   AF-A0A9Q0HGS2-F1
#
_cell.length_a   1.000
_cell.length_b   1.000
_cell.length_c   1.000
_cell.angle_alpha   90.00
_cell.angle_beta   90.00
_cell.angle_gamma   90.00
#
_symmetry.space_group_name_H-M   'P 1'
#
loop_
_entity.id
_entity.type
_entity.pdbx_description
1 polymer ?
#
loop_
_entity_poly.entity_id
_entity_poly.type
_entity_poly.pdbx_seq_one_letter_code
_entity_poly.pdbx_strand_id
1 'polypeptide(L)'
;MDALHMPLDEEQYLSLIKECTDARDATQAAIVHAHMLSSHGDQLPLLLVNRLMLMYAACGDIENAGKLFDEMPGKDSLSWAILISAYSELPDGHYKALKLFAKMLSQTNEGEYFLHAIVSALRSCARLGNLGFGLQIHALMIKQVGLPEALASNLGNALVQFYCRVDCLDIALRVFDEMKRFHLEKIGLSAWSGTITSCNQDGRFEEAILLFIQMALSGKRRDSKSLSSALTASAKVGNHGLPGKQIHADAIKHGLVSEPFVVASLVHMYSKQGLLTEAMRSFEALERPDVVCWNAMLVCYTRRGLFEEAVKVLYRMKAAGVQPTENMINEVKMACTN
;
A
#
# COMPACT_ATOMS: atom_id res chain seq x y z
N MET A 1 -11.76 -9.44 40.15
CA MET A 1 -10.71 -8.54 40.70
C MET A 1 -11.28 -7.18 41.09
N ASP A 2 -12.44 -6.79 40.55
CA ASP A 2 -13.19 -5.56 40.89
C ASP A 2 -13.63 -5.40 42.36
N ALA A 3 -13.52 -6.42 43.20
CA ALA A 3 -14.03 -6.41 44.57
C ALA A 3 -13.02 -5.92 45.64
N LEU A 4 -11.76 -5.63 45.29
CA LEU A 4 -10.69 -5.46 46.29
C LEU A 4 -9.94 -4.12 46.30
N HIS A 5 -10.24 -3.16 45.42
CA HIS A 5 -9.56 -1.84 45.38
C HIS A 5 -8.03 -1.90 45.53
N MET A 6 -7.39 -2.99 45.07
CA MET A 6 -5.94 -3.10 45.15
C MET A 6 -5.36 -2.30 43.97
N PRO A 7 -4.45 -1.35 44.22
CA PRO A 7 -3.78 -0.64 43.14
C PRO A 7 -2.98 -1.66 42.33
N LEU A 8 -3.32 -1.78 41.05
CA LEU A 8 -2.50 -2.53 40.10
C LEU A 8 -1.17 -1.79 39.93
N ASP A 9 -0.09 -2.55 39.76
CA ASP A 9 1.20 -1.97 39.41
C ASP A 9 1.26 -1.57 37.94
N GLU A 10 2.32 -0.84 37.57
CA GLU A 10 2.50 -0.34 36.20
C GLU A 10 2.59 -1.48 35.17
N GLU A 11 3.23 -2.60 35.50
CA GLU A 11 3.36 -3.75 34.59
C GLU A 11 2.02 -4.42 34.31
N GLN A 12 1.17 -4.55 35.32
CA GLN A 12 -0.18 -5.08 35.19
C GLN A 12 -1.03 -4.20 34.27
N TYR A 13 -0.97 -2.88 34.43
CA TYR A 13 -1.65 -1.96 33.51
C TYR A 13 -1.11 -2.07 32.09
N LEU A 14 0.20 -2.12 31.90
CA LEU A 14 0.79 -2.30 30.58
C LEU A 14 0.33 -3.60 29.90
N SER A 15 0.16 -4.68 30.67
CA SER A 15 -0.38 -5.95 30.16
C SER A 15 -1.85 -5.81 29.73
N LEU A 16 -2.71 -5.25 30.59
CA LEU A 16 -4.13 -5.06 30.28
C LEU A 16 -4.34 -4.13 29.08
N ILE A 17 -3.58 -3.04 29.01
CA ILE A 17 -3.62 -2.11 27.87
C ILE A 17 -3.21 -2.83 26.58
N LYS A 18 -2.17 -3.66 26.63
CA LYS A 18 -1.73 -4.44 25.47
C LYS A 18 -2.83 -5.42 25.02
N GLU A 19 -3.44 -6.15 25.94
CA GLU A 19 -4.56 -7.05 25.63
C GLU A 19 -5.73 -6.31 24.97
N CYS A 20 -6.10 -5.13 25.50
CA CYS A 20 -7.15 -4.29 24.90
C CYS A 20 -6.76 -3.79 23.51
N THR A 21 -5.49 -3.42 23.32
CA THR A 21 -4.96 -2.95 22.03
C THR A 21 -5.01 -4.06 20.97
N ASP A 22 -4.60 -5.27 21.34
CA ASP A 22 -4.57 -6.44 20.46
C ASP A 22 -6.00 -6.90 20.13
N ALA A 23 -6.91 -6.88 21.11
CA ALA A 23 -8.32 -7.24 20.94
C ALA A 23 -9.16 -6.16 20.23
N ARG A 24 -8.68 -4.90 20.20
CA ARG A 24 -9.41 -3.71 19.73
C ARG A 24 -10.77 -3.52 20.42
N ASP A 25 -10.83 -3.84 21.72
CA ASP A 25 -12.05 -3.76 22.51
C ASP A 25 -12.16 -2.39 23.21
N ALA A 26 -12.96 -1.50 22.63
CA ALA A 26 -13.20 -0.16 23.16
C ALA A 26 -13.85 -0.17 24.56
N THR A 27 -14.63 -1.21 24.89
CA THR A 27 -15.31 -1.30 26.20
C THR A 27 -14.31 -1.64 27.30
N GLN A 28 -13.44 -2.62 27.07
CA GLN A 28 -12.37 -2.97 28.00
C GLN A 28 -11.36 -1.83 28.14
N ALA A 29 -11.02 -1.17 27.03
CA ALA A 29 -10.17 0.02 27.04
C ALA A 29 -10.70 1.12 27.98
N ALA A 30 -12.01 1.39 27.95
CA ALA A 30 -12.64 2.37 28.83
C ALA A 30 -12.64 1.92 30.31
N ILE A 31 -12.84 0.63 30.58
CA ILE A 31 -12.79 0.08 31.95
C ILE A 31 -11.38 0.22 32.53
N VAL A 32 -10.36 -0.18 31.78
CA VAL A 32 -8.95 -0.07 32.21
C VAL A 32 -8.58 1.38 32.48
N HIS A 33 -8.95 2.30 31.58
CA HIS A 33 -8.67 3.73 31.76
C HIS A 33 -9.39 4.32 33.00
N ALA A 34 -10.67 4.00 33.20
CA ALA A 34 -11.42 4.45 34.36
C ALA A 34 -10.82 3.92 35.68
N HIS A 35 -10.40 2.64 35.70
CA HIS A 35 -9.72 2.06 36.85
C HIS A 35 -8.40 2.77 37.14
N MET A 36 -7.61 3.09 36.11
CA MET A 36 -6.35 3.85 36.26
C MET A 36 -6.56 5.22 36.90
N LEU A 37 -7.51 6.00 36.39
CA LEU A 37 -7.85 7.32 36.95
C LEU A 37 -8.30 7.23 38.40
N SER A 38 -9.11 6.23 38.73
CA SER A 38 -9.56 6.01 40.11
C SER A 38 -8.43 5.59 41.07
N SER A 39 -7.38 4.94 40.56
CA SER A 39 -6.29 4.39 41.37
C SER A 39 -5.10 5.34 41.53
N HIS A 40 -4.81 6.16 40.51
CA HIS A 40 -3.61 7.00 40.43
C HIS A 40 -3.92 8.50 40.37
N GLY A 41 -5.20 8.89 40.32
CA GLY A 41 -5.63 10.27 40.14
C GLY A 41 -5.35 10.80 38.74
N ASP A 42 -5.38 12.13 38.57
CA ASP A 42 -5.28 12.79 37.26
C ASP A 42 -3.85 12.83 36.70
N GLN A 43 -2.82 12.48 37.48
CA GLN A 43 -1.41 12.53 37.05
C GLN A 43 -0.86 11.13 36.78
N LEU A 44 -1.15 10.63 35.57
CA LEU A 44 -0.55 9.40 35.06
C LEU A 44 0.86 9.65 34.50
N PRO A 45 1.82 8.70 34.69
CA PRO A 45 3.11 8.74 34.03
C PRO A 45 2.98 8.87 32.50
N LEU A 46 3.89 9.63 31.87
CA LEU A 46 3.91 9.88 30.42
C LEU A 46 3.82 8.58 29.59
N LEU A 47 4.54 7.54 30.02
CA LEU A 47 4.54 6.22 29.39
C LEU A 47 3.13 5.60 29.35
N LEU A 48 2.42 5.65 30.47
CA LEU A 48 1.09 5.09 30.61
C LEU A 48 0.06 5.87 29.79
N VAL A 49 0.14 7.20 29.77
CA VAL A 49 -0.75 8.03 28.93
C VAL A 49 -0.51 7.73 27.45
N ASN A 50 0.74 7.62 27.00
CA ASN A 50 1.07 7.22 25.62
C ASN A 50 0.52 5.83 25.26
N ARG A 51 0.52 4.89 26.21
CA ARG A 51 -0.04 3.53 26.01
C ARG A 51 -1.57 3.55 25.94
N LEU A 52 -2.24 4.34 26.78
CA LEU A 52 -3.68 4.55 26.69
C LEU A 52 -4.07 5.21 25.36
N MET A 53 -3.34 6.22 24.90
CA MET A 53 -3.56 6.84 23.59
C MET A 53 -3.43 5.84 22.45
N LEU A 54 -2.41 4.97 22.48
CA LEU A 54 -2.23 3.90 21.49
C LEU A 54 -3.40 2.92 21.48
N MET A 55 -3.86 2.51 22.66
CA MET A 55 -5.00 1.60 22.83
C MET A 55 -6.28 2.22 22.27
N TYR A 56 -6.60 3.46 22.64
CA TYR A 56 -7.76 4.17 22.10
C TYR A 56 -7.70 4.35 20.59
N ALA A 57 -6.53 4.74 20.05
CA ALA A 57 -6.31 4.83 18.61
C ALA A 57 -6.53 3.48 17.89
N ALA A 58 -6.06 2.37 18.48
CA ALA A 58 -6.26 1.03 17.93
C ALA A 58 -7.74 0.58 17.97
N CYS A 59 -8.49 1.03 18.96
CA CYS A 59 -9.94 0.82 19.07
C CYS A 59 -10.76 1.73 18.15
N GLY A 60 -10.12 2.67 17.43
CA GLY A 60 -10.80 3.66 16.58
C GLY A 60 -11.39 4.85 17.33
N ASP A 61 -11.20 4.92 18.66
CA ASP A 61 -11.67 6.01 19.51
C ASP A 61 -10.63 7.13 19.59
N ILE A 62 -10.51 7.85 18.47
CA ILE A 62 -9.53 8.93 18.33
C ILE A 62 -9.91 10.16 19.17
N GLU A 63 -11.18 10.29 19.56
CA GLU A 63 -11.64 11.38 20.41
C GLU A 63 -11.04 11.27 21.82
N ASN A 64 -11.13 10.09 22.46
CA ASN A 64 -10.53 9.89 23.78
C ASN A 64 -9.00 9.92 23.73
N ALA A 65 -8.38 9.41 22.66
CA ALA A 65 -6.94 9.59 22.45
C ALA A 65 -6.56 11.08 22.34
N GLY A 66 -7.40 11.90 21.70
CA GLY A 66 -7.21 13.35 21.58
C GLY A 66 -7.37 14.09 22.91
N LYS A 67 -8.38 13.73 23.73
CA LYS A 67 -8.57 14.30 25.07
C LYS A 67 -7.37 14.04 25.96
N LEU A 68 -6.93 12.78 26.02
CA LEU A 68 -5.72 12.39 26.75
C LEU A 68 -4.52 13.21 26.30
N PHE A 69 -4.33 13.36 24.98
CA PHE A 69 -3.25 14.15 24.43
C PHE A 69 -3.31 15.62 24.88
N ASP A 70 -4.48 16.27 24.80
CA ASP A 70 -4.63 17.68 25.17
C ASP A 70 -4.34 17.92 26.66
N GLU A 71 -4.74 17.00 27.53
CA GLU A 71 -4.55 17.05 28.99
C GLU A 71 -3.10 16.80 29.45
N MET A 72 -2.22 16.25 28.59
CA MET A 72 -0.83 15.96 28.97
C MET A 72 -0.06 17.23 29.33
N PRO A 73 0.59 17.30 30.52
CA PRO A 73 1.38 18.45 30.96
C PRO A 73 2.66 18.63 30.13
N GLY A 74 3.19 17.53 29.57
CA GLY A 74 4.30 17.53 28.61
C GLY A 74 4.08 16.45 27.56
N LYS A 75 4.46 16.73 26.31
CA LYS A 75 4.28 15.85 25.15
C LYS A 75 5.64 15.56 24.53
N ASP A 76 5.94 14.30 24.31
CA ASP A 76 7.17 13.86 23.63
C ASP A 76 6.90 13.53 22.15
N SER A 77 7.97 13.27 21.39
CA SER A 77 7.91 12.85 19.97
C SER A 77 6.95 11.66 19.76
N LEU A 78 6.87 10.73 20.71
CA LEU A 78 5.97 9.59 20.65
C LEU A 78 4.50 10.01 20.79
N SER A 79 4.17 10.87 21.76
CA SER A 79 2.82 11.41 21.99
C SER A 79 2.23 11.99 20.69
N TRP A 80 3.01 12.81 20.00
CA TRP A 80 2.64 13.39 18.71
C TRP A 80 2.48 12.33 17.62
N ALA A 81 3.46 11.42 17.50
CA ALA A 81 3.46 10.39 16.47
C ALA A 81 2.22 9.48 16.57
N ILE A 82 1.79 9.12 17.79
CA ILE A 82 0.59 8.30 18.03
C ILE A 82 -0.63 8.99 17.43
N LEU A 83 -0.88 10.25 17.81
CA LEU A 83 -2.08 10.96 17.39
C LEU A 83 -2.06 11.29 15.88
N ILE A 84 -0.91 11.72 15.35
CA ILE A 84 -0.74 11.97 13.90
C ILE A 84 -0.96 10.68 13.11
N SER A 85 -0.44 9.54 13.59
CA SER A 85 -0.66 8.25 12.96
C SER A 85 -2.14 7.87 12.95
N ALA A 86 -2.82 7.99 14.09
CA ALA A 86 -4.24 7.69 14.22
C ALA A 86 -5.10 8.51 13.24
N TYR A 87 -4.88 9.83 13.15
CA TYR A 87 -5.57 10.67 12.17
C TYR A 87 -5.21 10.33 10.72
N SER A 88 -3.96 9.92 10.45
CA SER A 88 -3.54 9.58 9.08
C SER A 88 -4.15 8.30 8.52
N GLU A 89 -4.74 7.46 9.37
CA GLU A 89 -5.44 6.22 8.98
C GLU A 89 -6.94 6.47 8.74
N LEU A 90 -7.49 7.59 9.20
CA LEU A 90 -8.88 7.96 8.92
C LEU A 90 -9.06 8.49 7.49
N PRO A 91 -10.16 8.15 6.80
CA PRO A 91 -10.46 8.66 5.45
C PRO A 91 -10.40 10.20 5.34
N ASP A 92 -10.93 10.91 6.34
CA ASP A 92 -11.01 12.38 6.37
C ASP A 92 -10.03 13.03 7.36
N GLY A 93 -9.13 12.25 7.95
CA GLY A 93 -8.23 12.71 9.01
C GLY A 93 -6.92 13.34 8.53
N HIS A 94 -6.59 13.22 7.24
CA HIS A 94 -5.28 13.63 6.69
C HIS A 94 -4.94 15.11 6.95
N TYR A 95 -5.91 16.02 6.82
CA TYR A 95 -5.66 17.44 7.10
C TYR A 95 -5.35 17.69 8.58
N LYS A 96 -6.08 17.04 9.49
CA LYS A 96 -5.83 17.11 10.94
C LYS A 96 -4.46 16.54 11.30
N ALA A 97 -4.07 15.41 10.68
CA ALA A 97 -2.74 14.83 10.85
C ALA A 97 -1.62 15.81 10.45
N LEU A 98 -1.74 16.47 9.29
CA LEU A 98 -0.76 17.47 8.86
C LEU A 98 -0.74 18.72 9.76
N LYS A 99 -1.91 19.18 10.22
CA LYS A 99 -2.01 20.30 11.16
C LYS A 99 -1.33 19.98 12.51
N LEU A 100 -1.53 18.76 13.02
CA LEU A 100 -0.85 18.27 14.22
C LEU A 100 0.66 18.13 14.01
N PHE A 101 1.10 17.63 12.86
CA PHE A 101 2.51 17.55 12.51
C PHE A 101 3.17 18.94 12.45
N ALA A 102 2.51 19.94 11.84
CA ALA A 102 2.99 21.32 11.84
C ALA A 102 3.04 21.92 13.25
N LYS A 103 2.03 21.63 14.10
CA LYS A 103 2.02 22.06 15.51
C LYS A 103 3.18 21.43 16.28
N MET A 104 3.43 20.13 16.11
CA MET A 104 4.58 19.43 16.69
C MET A 104 5.88 20.16 16.33
N LEU A 105 6.13 20.44 15.05
CA LEU A 105 7.34 21.14 14.60
C LEU A 105 7.52 22.53 15.23
N SER A 106 6.43 23.23 15.55
CA SER A 106 6.47 24.55 16.19
C SER A 106 6.72 24.50 17.71
N GLN A 107 6.55 23.34 18.34
CA GLN A 107 6.61 23.15 19.79
C GLN A 107 7.79 22.30 20.25
N THR A 108 8.40 21.52 19.36
CA THR A 108 9.59 20.71 19.65
C THR A 108 10.87 21.52 19.45
N ASN A 109 11.85 21.37 20.35
CA ASN A 109 13.14 22.06 20.27
C ASN A 109 14.01 21.54 19.12
N GLU A 110 14.95 22.37 18.66
CA GLU A 110 16.00 21.96 17.72
C GLU A 110 16.83 20.82 18.32
N GLY A 111 16.79 19.63 17.70
CA GLY A 111 17.57 18.45 18.11
C GLY A 111 16.75 17.18 18.38
N GLU A 112 15.42 17.28 18.52
CA GLU A 112 14.56 16.09 18.64
C GLU A 112 14.24 15.49 17.27
N TYR A 113 14.43 14.17 17.15
CA TYR A 113 14.08 13.40 15.97
C TYR A 113 12.58 13.04 15.99
N PHE A 114 11.82 13.53 15.01
CA PHE A 114 10.39 13.22 14.83
C PHE A 114 10.12 12.20 13.71
N LEU A 115 11.06 11.27 13.51
CA LEU A 115 11.01 10.28 12.44
C LEU A 115 9.74 9.41 12.49
N HIS A 116 9.20 9.15 13.69
CA HIS A 116 7.99 8.35 13.88
C HIS A 116 6.74 9.01 13.26
N ALA A 117 6.64 10.34 13.29
CA ALA A 117 5.48 11.06 12.77
C ALA A 117 5.57 11.33 11.25
N ILE A 118 6.78 11.27 10.68
CA ILE A 118 7.04 11.60 9.25
C ILE A 118 6.32 10.66 8.30
N VAL A 119 6.32 9.34 8.56
CA VAL A 119 5.66 8.37 7.67
C VAL A 119 4.16 8.69 7.55
N SER A 120 3.51 8.99 8.67
CA SER A 120 2.09 9.33 8.74
C SER A 120 1.78 10.70 8.13
N ALA A 121 2.70 11.66 8.27
CA ALA A 121 2.62 12.96 7.60
C ALA A 121 2.77 12.81 6.07
N LEU A 122 3.77 12.09 5.57
CA LEU A 122 3.95 11.81 4.14
C LEU A 122 2.76 11.05 3.54
N ARG A 123 2.19 10.08 4.27
CA ARG A 123 0.95 9.40 3.87
C ARG A 123 -0.19 10.40 3.69
N SER A 124 -0.35 11.33 4.63
CA SER A 124 -1.39 12.36 4.57
C SER A 124 -1.15 13.36 3.43
N CYS A 125 0.10 13.74 3.16
CA CYS A 125 0.46 14.53 1.98
C CYS A 125 0.10 13.80 0.68
N ALA A 126 0.41 12.51 0.58
CA ALA A 126 0.12 11.67 -0.57
C ALA A 126 -1.39 11.60 -0.86
N ARG A 127 -2.19 11.49 0.21
CA ARG A 127 -3.66 11.41 0.13
C ARG A 127 -4.31 12.73 -0.26
N LEU A 128 -3.75 13.85 0.17
CA LEU A 128 -4.22 15.19 -0.14
C LEU A 128 -3.62 15.77 -1.43
N GLY A 129 -2.67 15.08 -2.09
CA GLY A 129 -1.93 15.63 -3.22
C GLY A 129 -1.03 16.82 -2.85
N ASN A 130 -0.65 16.96 -1.57
CA ASN A 130 0.09 18.13 -1.08
C ASN A 130 1.60 17.97 -1.32
N LEU A 131 2.02 18.22 -2.56
CA LEU A 131 3.43 18.14 -2.96
C LEU A 131 4.32 19.11 -2.16
N GLY A 132 3.87 20.35 -1.96
CA GLY A 132 4.65 21.39 -1.31
C GLY A 132 5.04 21.06 0.12
N PHE A 133 4.10 20.51 0.92
CA PHE A 133 4.40 20.11 2.29
C PHE A 133 5.24 18.82 2.35
N GLY A 134 5.02 17.87 1.44
CA GLY A 134 5.86 16.67 1.37
C GLY A 134 7.32 16.96 0.98
N LEU A 135 7.57 17.94 0.10
CA LEU A 135 8.93 18.42 -0.21
C LEU A 135 9.61 19.04 1.01
N GLN A 136 8.88 19.83 1.80
CA GLN A 136 9.41 20.39 3.05
C GLN A 136 9.77 19.29 4.05
N ILE A 137 8.92 18.27 4.20
CA ILE A 137 9.20 17.11 5.05
C ILE A 137 10.45 16.37 4.55
N HIS A 138 10.56 16.10 3.25
CA HIS A 138 11.71 15.43 2.67
C HIS A 138 13.02 16.22 2.92
N ALA A 139 13.01 17.53 2.70
CA ALA A 139 14.18 18.38 2.96
C ALA A 139 14.54 18.41 4.45
N LEU A 140 13.54 18.45 5.33
CA LEU A 140 13.70 18.43 6.78
C LEU A 140 14.33 17.12 7.25
N MET A 141 13.91 15.97 6.70
CA MET A 141 14.52 14.66 6.99
C MET A 141 16.01 14.66 6.67
N ILE A 142 16.39 15.10 5.46
CA ILE A 142 17.80 15.15 5.03
C ILE A 142 18.60 16.09 5.93
N LYS A 143 18.03 17.26 6.28
CA LYS A 143 18.70 18.24 7.15
C LYS A 143 18.98 17.68 8.55
N GLN A 144 18.08 16.84 9.10
CA GLN A 144 18.20 16.34 10.47
C GLN A 144 19.11 15.12 10.62
N VAL A 145 18.97 14.13 9.73
CA VAL A 145 19.67 12.85 9.87
C VAL A 145 20.70 12.60 8.77
N GLY A 146 20.77 13.44 7.74
CA GLY A 146 21.57 13.19 6.56
C GLY A 146 20.85 12.31 5.54
N LEU A 147 21.40 12.25 4.32
CA LEU A 147 20.77 11.52 3.21
C LEU A 147 20.67 10.00 3.45
N PRO A 148 21.73 9.29 3.90
CA PRO A 148 21.65 7.84 4.06
C PRO A 148 20.59 7.44 5.09
N GLU A 149 20.56 8.09 6.27
CA GLU A 149 19.60 7.81 7.33
C GLU A 149 18.17 8.23 6.96
N ALA A 150 18.00 9.35 6.25
CA ALA A 150 16.69 9.79 5.76
C ALA A 150 16.06 8.79 4.78
N LEU A 151 16.89 8.02 4.07
CA LEU A 151 16.47 6.99 3.12
C LEU A 151 16.41 5.58 3.73
N ALA A 152 16.64 5.43 5.04
CA ALA A 152 16.61 4.13 5.69
C ALA A 152 15.18 3.53 5.69
N SER A 153 15.11 2.24 5.30
CA SER A 153 13.95 1.34 5.30
C SER A 153 12.57 2.02 5.19
N ASN A 154 11.94 2.35 6.33
CA ASN A 154 10.56 2.82 6.38
C ASN A 154 10.39 4.26 5.87
N LEU A 155 11.38 5.12 6.09
CA LEU A 155 11.33 6.53 5.69
C LEU A 155 11.52 6.68 4.17
N GLY A 156 12.53 6.00 3.63
CA GLY A 156 12.74 5.93 2.19
C GLY A 156 11.53 5.34 1.46
N ASN A 157 10.96 4.25 1.98
CA ASN A 157 9.73 3.68 1.41
C ASN A 157 8.57 4.68 1.44
N ALA A 158 8.36 5.41 2.54
CA ALA A 158 7.31 6.42 2.63
C ALA A 158 7.50 7.55 1.61
N LEU A 159 8.73 8.00 1.37
CA LEU A 159 9.04 9.00 0.34
C LEU A 159 8.75 8.49 -1.07
N VAL A 160 9.17 7.26 -1.40
CA VAL A 160 8.88 6.65 -2.71
C VAL A 160 7.37 6.56 -2.93
N GLN A 161 6.62 6.03 -1.96
CA GLN A 161 5.15 5.95 -2.08
C GLN A 161 4.51 7.32 -2.21
N PHE A 162 5.01 8.32 -1.46
CA PHE A 162 4.52 9.69 -1.55
C PHE A 162 4.70 10.24 -2.97
N TYR A 163 5.91 10.21 -3.52
CA TYR A 163 6.18 10.74 -4.87
C TYR A 163 5.46 9.98 -5.97
N CYS A 164 5.35 8.65 -5.86
CA CYS A 164 4.54 7.84 -6.76
C CYS A 164 3.07 8.25 -6.75
N ARG A 165 2.53 8.63 -5.59
CA ARG A 165 1.10 8.94 -5.43
C ARG A 165 0.72 10.36 -5.88
N VAL A 166 1.68 11.29 -5.85
CA VAL A 166 1.49 12.68 -6.32
C VAL A 166 2.03 12.89 -7.74
N ASP A 167 2.11 11.81 -8.52
CA ASP A 167 2.50 11.78 -9.93
C ASP A 167 3.88 12.42 -10.22
N CYS A 168 4.81 12.33 -9.27
CA CYS A 168 6.19 12.82 -9.38
C CYS A 168 7.17 11.65 -9.55
N LEU A 169 6.94 10.79 -10.55
CA LEU A 169 7.65 9.52 -10.72
C LEU A 169 9.17 9.69 -10.83
N ASP A 170 9.66 10.72 -11.53
CA ASP A 170 11.10 10.96 -11.66
C ASP A 170 11.79 11.19 -10.31
N ILE A 171 11.12 11.88 -9.38
CA ILE A 171 11.65 12.08 -8.02
C ILE A 171 11.58 10.77 -7.24
N ALA A 172 10.48 10.02 -7.38
CA ALA A 172 10.33 8.70 -6.74
C ALA A 172 11.47 7.75 -7.15
N LEU A 173 11.81 7.71 -8.44
CA LEU A 173 12.88 6.86 -8.97
C LEU A 173 14.27 7.31 -8.50
N ARG A 174 14.54 8.61 -8.44
CA ARG A 174 15.81 9.13 -7.85
C ARG A 174 15.95 8.73 -6.38
N VAL A 175 14.90 8.90 -5.58
CA VAL A 175 14.87 8.46 -4.17
C VAL A 175 15.12 6.96 -4.10
N PHE A 176 14.47 6.18 -4.96
CA PHE A 176 14.62 4.72 -5.01
C PHE A 176 16.02 4.28 -5.43
N ASP A 177 16.66 4.97 -6.37
CA ASP A 177 18.05 4.72 -6.78
C ASP A 177 19.05 5.01 -5.67
N GLU A 178 18.88 6.12 -4.93
CA GLU A 178 19.70 6.40 -3.75
C GLU A 178 19.43 5.38 -2.62
N MET A 179 18.19 4.94 -2.44
CA MET A 179 17.90 3.82 -1.51
C MET A 179 18.63 2.54 -1.92
N LYS A 180 18.70 2.21 -3.22
CA LYS A 180 19.47 1.04 -3.69
C LYS A 180 20.96 1.22 -3.43
N ARG A 181 21.48 2.43 -3.59
CA ARG A 181 22.89 2.76 -3.33
C ARG A 181 23.29 2.56 -1.86
N PHE A 182 22.45 3.03 -0.92
CA PHE A 182 22.79 3.01 0.51
C PHE A 182 22.27 1.77 1.25
N HIS A 183 21.12 1.22 0.84
CA HIS A 183 20.34 0.28 1.65
C HIS A 183 19.63 -0.82 0.83
N LEU A 184 20.20 -1.29 -0.29
CA LEU A 184 19.59 -2.28 -1.20
C LEU A 184 18.86 -3.42 -0.48
N GLU A 185 19.52 -4.06 0.49
CA GLU A 185 18.98 -5.21 1.22
C GLU A 185 17.81 -4.86 2.14
N LYS A 186 17.72 -3.60 2.59
CA LYS A 186 16.65 -3.11 3.49
C LYS A 186 15.44 -2.57 2.74
N ILE A 187 15.49 -2.46 1.40
CA ILE A 187 14.33 -2.02 0.62
C ILE A 187 13.20 -3.05 0.77
N GLY A 188 12.03 -2.55 1.19
CA GLY A 188 10.83 -3.36 1.37
C GLY A 188 10.15 -3.73 0.05
N LEU A 189 9.34 -4.79 0.06
CA LEU A 189 8.56 -5.24 -1.11
C LEU A 189 7.62 -4.15 -1.63
N SER A 190 7.00 -3.39 -0.74
CA SER A 190 6.07 -2.30 -1.11
C SER A 190 6.74 -1.20 -1.93
N ALA A 191 8.02 -0.87 -1.66
CA ALA A 191 8.78 0.10 -2.45
C ALA A 191 8.98 -0.40 -3.88
N TRP A 192 9.46 -1.65 -4.05
CA TRP A 192 9.62 -2.29 -5.36
C TRP A 192 8.30 -2.40 -6.12
N SER A 193 7.29 -3.01 -5.50
CA SER A 193 5.98 -3.21 -6.14
C SER A 193 5.31 -1.87 -6.48
N GLY A 194 5.50 -0.85 -5.63
CA GLY A 194 5.00 0.51 -5.84
C GLY A 194 5.65 1.22 -7.03
N THR A 195 6.99 1.20 -7.13
CA THR A 195 7.69 1.84 -8.26
C THR A 195 7.39 1.13 -9.58
N ILE A 196 7.36 -0.20 -9.61
CA ILE A 196 6.98 -0.98 -10.81
C ILE A 196 5.56 -0.63 -11.25
N THR A 197 4.61 -0.56 -10.31
CA THR A 197 3.22 -0.18 -10.61
C THR A 197 3.15 1.24 -11.17
N SER A 198 3.90 2.17 -10.59
CA SER A 198 3.88 3.58 -10.97
C SER A 198 4.52 3.81 -12.35
N CYS A 199 5.64 3.15 -12.65
CA CYS A 199 6.21 3.14 -14.01
C CYS A 199 5.21 2.63 -15.05
N ASN A 200 4.44 1.59 -14.71
CA ASN A 200 3.41 1.07 -15.62
C ASN A 200 2.25 2.07 -15.84
N GLN A 201 1.84 2.81 -14.80
CA GLN A 201 0.80 3.85 -14.89
C GLN A 201 1.27 5.06 -15.71
N ASP A 202 2.55 5.43 -15.58
CA ASP A 202 3.18 6.51 -16.35
C ASP A 202 3.53 6.12 -17.80
N GLY A 203 3.35 4.84 -18.17
CA GLY A 203 3.66 4.33 -19.51
C GLY A 203 5.13 3.96 -19.74
N ARG A 204 5.96 3.98 -18.69
CA ARG A 204 7.38 3.59 -18.70
C ARG A 204 7.53 2.07 -18.55
N PHE A 205 6.97 1.33 -19.51
CA PHE A 205 6.84 -0.13 -19.45
C PHE A 205 8.19 -0.87 -19.39
N GLU A 206 9.19 -0.43 -20.16
CA GLU A 206 10.52 -1.05 -20.16
C GLU A 206 11.22 -0.89 -18.80
N GLU A 207 11.12 0.28 -18.20
CA GLU A 207 11.68 0.52 -16.88
C GLU A 207 10.96 -0.28 -15.79
N ALA A 208 9.64 -0.44 -15.89
CA ALA A 208 8.89 -1.31 -14.97
C ALA A 208 9.41 -2.76 -15.02
N ILE A 209 9.72 -3.29 -16.21
CA ILE A 209 10.32 -4.62 -16.38
C ILE A 209 11.76 -4.65 -15.83
N LEU A 210 12.57 -3.63 -16.09
CA LEU A 210 13.93 -3.54 -15.55
C LEU A 210 13.95 -3.50 -14.02
N LEU A 211 13.05 -2.73 -13.40
CA LEU A 211 12.88 -2.70 -11.95
C LEU A 211 12.43 -4.05 -11.39
N PHE A 212 11.54 -4.76 -12.07
CA PHE A 212 11.17 -6.12 -11.69
C PHE A 212 12.36 -7.09 -11.76
N ILE A 213 13.21 -6.99 -12.78
CA ILE A 213 14.44 -7.79 -12.89
C ILE A 213 15.42 -7.42 -11.77
N GLN A 214 15.59 -6.14 -11.45
CA GLN A 214 16.46 -5.70 -10.35
C GLN A 214 15.93 -6.20 -8.98
N MET A 215 14.62 -6.16 -8.77
CA MET A 215 13.97 -6.75 -7.59
C MET A 215 14.34 -8.23 -7.48
N ALA A 216 14.25 -8.96 -8.59
CA ALA A 216 14.60 -10.37 -8.67
C ALA A 216 16.06 -10.65 -8.34
N LEU A 217 16.99 -9.85 -8.88
CA LEU A 217 18.44 -9.97 -8.66
C LEU A 217 18.86 -9.59 -7.24
N SER A 218 18.10 -8.73 -6.56
CA SER A 218 18.33 -8.37 -5.15
C SER A 218 17.94 -9.47 -4.14
N GLY A 219 17.50 -10.64 -4.63
CA GLY A 219 17.08 -11.76 -3.78
C GLY A 219 15.71 -11.59 -3.13
N LYS A 220 14.96 -10.52 -3.48
CA LYS A 220 13.64 -10.27 -2.91
C LYS A 220 12.60 -11.25 -3.48
N ARG A 221 11.74 -11.75 -2.60
CA ARG A 221 10.60 -12.60 -2.98
C ARG A 221 9.61 -11.77 -3.79
N ARG A 222 9.04 -12.36 -4.84
CA ARG A 222 8.01 -11.71 -5.66
C ARG A 222 6.69 -11.74 -4.90
N ASP A 223 5.89 -10.70 -5.05
CA ASP A 223 4.50 -10.69 -4.61
C ASP A 223 3.57 -10.67 -5.84
N SER A 224 2.29 -10.92 -5.62
CA SER A 224 1.29 -10.91 -6.70
C SER A 224 1.25 -9.55 -7.42
N LYS A 225 1.52 -8.45 -6.71
CA LYS A 225 1.42 -7.09 -7.26
C LYS A 225 2.56 -6.76 -8.22
N SER A 226 3.80 -7.08 -7.86
CA SER A 226 4.97 -6.85 -8.71
C SER A 226 4.92 -7.72 -9.96
N LEU A 227 4.52 -9.00 -9.83
CA LEU A 227 4.31 -9.89 -10.98
C LEU A 227 3.24 -9.37 -11.93
N SER A 228 2.06 -9.03 -11.41
CA SER A 228 0.94 -8.53 -12.22
C SER A 228 1.33 -7.24 -12.95
N SER A 229 2.04 -6.34 -12.27
CA SER A 229 2.52 -5.08 -12.87
C SER A 229 3.56 -5.32 -13.97
N ALA A 230 4.52 -6.21 -13.74
CA ALA A 230 5.55 -6.56 -14.74
C ALA A 230 4.97 -7.30 -15.95
N LEU A 231 3.97 -8.18 -15.74
CA LEU A 231 3.23 -8.84 -16.82
C LEU A 231 2.44 -7.82 -17.66
N THR A 232 1.78 -6.87 -17.00
CA THR A 232 1.02 -5.80 -17.68
C THR A 232 1.95 -4.92 -18.50
N ALA A 233 3.12 -4.54 -17.96
CA ALA A 233 4.15 -3.82 -18.71
C ALA A 233 4.66 -4.65 -19.91
N SER A 234 4.90 -5.95 -19.72
CA SER A 234 5.32 -6.86 -20.78
C SER A 234 4.30 -7.00 -21.91
N ALA A 235 3.00 -6.84 -21.61
CA ALA A 235 1.94 -6.81 -22.62
C ALA A 235 2.06 -5.60 -23.56
N LYS A 236 2.77 -4.54 -23.15
CA LYS A 236 2.91 -3.26 -23.85
C LYS A 236 4.24 -3.09 -24.57
N VAL A 237 5.26 -3.89 -24.25
CA VAL A 237 6.58 -3.84 -24.90
C VAL A 237 6.58 -4.72 -26.16
N GLY A 238 7.19 -4.19 -27.24
CA GLY A 238 7.21 -4.80 -28.58
C GLY A 238 8.22 -5.94 -28.77
N ASN A 239 8.27 -6.92 -27.85
CA ASN A 239 9.25 -8.01 -27.87
C ASN A 239 8.62 -9.41 -27.93
N HIS A 240 7.58 -9.57 -28.75
CA HIS A 240 6.89 -10.85 -29.01
C HIS A 240 6.51 -11.67 -27.76
N GLY A 241 6.23 -10.99 -26.63
CA GLY A 241 5.89 -11.61 -25.36
C GLY A 241 7.04 -12.34 -24.64
N LEU A 242 8.30 -12.20 -25.06
CA LEU A 242 9.45 -12.84 -24.40
C LEU A 242 9.56 -12.45 -22.90
N PRO A 243 9.53 -11.16 -22.52
CA PRO A 243 9.56 -10.78 -21.10
C PRO A 243 8.39 -11.40 -20.33
N GLY A 244 7.19 -11.41 -20.93
CA GLY A 244 6.00 -11.98 -20.31
C GLY A 244 6.12 -13.48 -20.05
N LYS A 245 6.70 -14.25 -20.98
CA LYS A 245 6.97 -15.69 -20.78
C LYS A 245 7.99 -15.93 -19.66
N GLN A 246 9.04 -15.12 -19.58
CA GLN A 246 10.03 -15.22 -18.49
C GLN A 246 9.41 -14.91 -17.13
N ILE A 247 8.57 -13.87 -17.05
CA ILE A 247 7.86 -13.49 -15.83
C ILE A 247 6.83 -14.56 -15.44
N HIS A 248 6.14 -15.18 -16.41
CA HIS A 248 5.25 -16.32 -16.13
C HIS A 248 6.02 -17.50 -15.53
N ALA A 249 7.19 -17.85 -16.08
CA ALA A 249 8.05 -18.89 -15.48
C ALA A 249 8.49 -18.53 -14.06
N ASP A 250 8.79 -17.25 -13.79
CA ASP A 250 9.13 -16.77 -12.45
C ASP A 250 7.93 -16.87 -11.49
N ALA A 251 6.71 -16.61 -11.95
CA ALA A 251 5.48 -16.78 -11.18
C ALA A 251 5.25 -18.25 -10.77
N ILE A 252 5.50 -19.20 -11.68
CA ILE A 252 5.43 -20.65 -11.41
C ILE A 252 6.45 -21.02 -10.32
N LYS A 253 7.71 -20.58 -10.48
CA LYS A 253 8.79 -20.87 -9.53
C LYS A 253 8.48 -20.41 -8.11
N HIS A 254 7.73 -19.32 -7.96
CA HIS A 254 7.36 -18.75 -6.66
C HIS A 254 5.99 -19.20 -6.15
N GLY A 255 5.29 -20.09 -6.87
CA GLY A 255 3.97 -20.59 -6.48
C GLY A 255 2.86 -19.53 -6.56
N LEU A 256 3.02 -18.52 -7.42
CA LEU A 256 2.07 -17.40 -7.55
C LEU A 256 1.25 -17.46 -8.85
N VAL A 257 1.43 -18.51 -9.66
CA VAL A 257 0.76 -18.65 -10.96
C VAL A 257 -0.76 -18.83 -10.85
N SER A 258 -1.27 -19.28 -9.70
CA SER A 258 -2.71 -19.45 -9.43
C SER A 258 -3.35 -18.24 -8.76
N GLU A 259 -2.57 -17.21 -8.39
CA GLU A 259 -3.11 -16.02 -7.76
C GLU A 259 -4.02 -15.26 -8.76
N PRO A 260 -5.27 -14.93 -8.41
CA PRO A 260 -6.24 -14.39 -9.37
C PRO A 260 -5.74 -13.17 -10.15
N PHE A 261 -5.02 -12.26 -9.48
CA PHE A 261 -4.45 -11.08 -10.11
C PHE A 261 -3.34 -11.43 -11.12
N VAL A 262 -2.48 -12.40 -10.79
CA VAL A 262 -1.42 -12.86 -11.68
C VAL A 262 -2.01 -13.56 -12.90
N VAL A 263 -2.99 -14.45 -12.71
CA VAL A 263 -3.67 -15.15 -13.80
C VAL A 263 -4.36 -14.15 -14.76
N ALA A 264 -5.08 -13.16 -14.22
CA ALA A 264 -5.71 -12.12 -15.03
C ALA A 264 -4.68 -11.33 -15.86
N SER A 265 -3.52 -10.98 -15.27
CA SER A 265 -2.42 -10.34 -16.00
C SER A 265 -1.80 -11.24 -17.06
N LEU A 266 -1.73 -12.56 -16.84
CA LEU A 266 -1.26 -13.53 -17.84
C LEU A 266 -2.21 -13.61 -19.04
N VAL A 267 -3.52 -13.67 -18.80
CA VAL A 267 -4.54 -13.60 -19.87
C VAL A 267 -4.36 -12.33 -20.70
N HIS A 268 -4.24 -11.18 -20.04
CA HIS A 268 -4.04 -9.90 -20.73
C HIS A 268 -2.75 -9.89 -21.55
N MET A 269 -1.63 -10.32 -20.96
CA MET A 269 -0.33 -10.33 -21.61
C MET A 269 -0.31 -11.23 -22.83
N TYR A 270 -0.75 -12.49 -22.70
CA TYR A 270 -0.79 -13.43 -23.82
C TYR A 270 -1.77 -13.02 -24.91
N SER A 271 -2.94 -12.49 -24.53
CA SER A 271 -3.91 -11.95 -25.49
C SER A 271 -3.32 -10.81 -26.32
N LYS A 272 -2.69 -9.83 -25.65
CA LYS A 272 -2.09 -8.67 -26.33
C LYS A 272 -0.96 -9.05 -27.28
N GLN A 273 -0.20 -10.08 -26.93
CA GLN A 273 0.90 -10.61 -27.76
C GLN A 273 0.41 -11.61 -28.82
N GLY A 274 -0.91 -11.85 -28.94
CA GLY A 274 -1.49 -12.74 -29.97
C GLY A 274 -1.23 -14.24 -29.73
N LEU A 275 -0.81 -14.61 -28.52
CA LEU A 275 -0.50 -15.97 -28.10
C LEU A 275 -1.76 -16.67 -27.57
N LEU A 276 -2.72 -16.90 -28.47
CA LEU A 276 -4.07 -17.38 -28.14
C LEU A 276 -4.08 -18.63 -27.27
N THR A 277 -3.28 -19.65 -27.59
CA THR A 277 -3.25 -20.91 -26.83
C THR A 277 -2.88 -20.70 -25.36
N GLU A 278 -1.87 -19.87 -25.08
CA GLU A 278 -1.44 -19.58 -23.70
C GLU A 278 -2.43 -18.66 -22.98
N ALA A 279 -3.07 -17.73 -23.72
CA ALA A 279 -4.14 -16.90 -23.19
C ALA A 279 -5.34 -17.75 -22.75
N MET A 280 -5.76 -18.72 -23.59
CA MET A 280 -6.84 -19.66 -23.28
C MET A 280 -6.54 -20.50 -22.04
N ARG A 281 -5.35 -21.11 -21.97
CA ARG A 281 -4.94 -21.90 -20.79
C ARG A 281 -4.97 -21.08 -19.50
N SER A 282 -4.49 -19.84 -19.57
CA SER A 282 -4.51 -18.92 -18.42
C SER A 282 -5.96 -18.55 -18.06
N PHE A 283 -6.82 -18.34 -19.05
CA PHE A 283 -8.22 -17.99 -18.86
C PHE A 283 -9.02 -19.13 -18.22
N GLU A 284 -8.78 -20.36 -18.65
CA GLU A 284 -9.42 -21.56 -18.09
C GLU A 284 -9.01 -21.85 -16.64
N ALA A 285 -7.88 -21.31 -16.17
CA ALA A 285 -7.46 -21.38 -14.78
C ALA A 285 -8.20 -20.38 -13.85
N LEU A 286 -9.00 -19.45 -14.40
CA LEU A 286 -9.79 -18.51 -13.61
C LEU A 286 -11.14 -19.10 -13.22
N GLU A 287 -11.41 -19.21 -11.91
CA GLU A 287 -12.73 -19.63 -11.43
C GLU A 287 -13.82 -18.58 -11.70
N ARG A 288 -13.45 -17.28 -11.60
CA ARG A 288 -14.36 -16.15 -11.77
C ARG A 288 -13.70 -15.07 -12.64
N PRO A 289 -13.63 -15.26 -13.97
CA PRO A 289 -13.05 -14.26 -14.85
C PRO A 289 -13.89 -12.98 -14.83
N ASP A 290 -13.22 -11.84 -14.66
CA ASP A 290 -13.87 -10.53 -14.71
C ASP A 290 -14.11 -10.08 -16.16
N VAL A 291 -14.86 -8.99 -16.31
CA VAL A 291 -15.18 -8.38 -17.61
C VAL A 291 -13.92 -8.10 -18.44
N VAL A 292 -12.80 -7.75 -17.80
CA VAL A 292 -11.54 -7.45 -18.47
C VAL A 292 -10.92 -8.70 -19.09
N CYS A 293 -10.95 -9.83 -18.37
CA CYS A 293 -10.48 -11.12 -18.88
C CYS A 293 -11.32 -11.62 -20.06
N TRP A 294 -12.65 -11.51 -19.96
CA TRP A 294 -13.57 -11.85 -21.06
C TRP A 294 -13.28 -11.00 -22.31
N ASN A 295 -13.11 -9.69 -22.13
CA ASN A 295 -12.75 -8.77 -23.23
C ASN A 295 -11.43 -9.18 -23.89
N ALA A 296 -10.43 -9.51 -23.07
CA ALA A 296 -9.11 -9.88 -23.56
C ALA A 296 -9.18 -11.13 -24.44
N MET A 297 -9.99 -12.13 -24.08
CA MET A 297 -10.19 -13.32 -24.92
C MET A 297 -10.93 -13.00 -26.21
N LEU A 298 -12.00 -12.21 -26.14
CA LEU A 298 -12.77 -11.77 -27.30
C LEU A 298 -11.88 -11.06 -28.32
N VAL A 299 -11.13 -10.05 -27.87
CA VAL A 299 -10.17 -9.31 -28.71
C VAL A 299 -9.09 -10.22 -29.29
N CYS A 300 -8.66 -11.26 -28.56
CA CYS A 300 -7.65 -12.19 -29.05
C CYS A 300 -8.19 -13.05 -30.20
N TYR A 301 -9.42 -13.55 -30.09
CA TYR A 301 -10.08 -14.32 -31.14
C TYR A 301 -10.41 -13.45 -32.37
N THR A 302 -10.96 -12.24 -32.18
CA THR A 302 -11.29 -11.33 -33.29
C THR A 302 -10.05 -10.94 -34.09
N ARG A 303 -8.93 -10.61 -33.44
CA ARG A 303 -7.65 -10.31 -34.10
C ARG A 303 -7.07 -11.45 -34.93
N ARG A 304 -7.46 -12.69 -34.62
CA ARG A 304 -7.04 -13.88 -35.37
C ARG A 304 -8.04 -14.31 -36.46
N GLY A 305 -9.11 -13.56 -36.65
CA GLY A 305 -10.18 -13.92 -37.59
C GLY A 305 -11.05 -15.08 -37.12
N LEU A 306 -10.96 -15.48 -35.85
CA LEU A 306 -11.72 -16.60 -35.27
C LEU A 306 -13.06 -16.10 -34.72
N PHE A 307 -13.89 -15.54 -35.60
CA PHE A 307 -15.10 -14.81 -35.20
C PHE A 307 -16.16 -15.68 -34.56
N GLU A 308 -16.31 -16.93 -34.99
CA GLU A 308 -17.23 -17.88 -34.37
C GLU A 308 -16.88 -18.15 -32.90
N GLU A 309 -15.59 -18.29 -32.60
CA GLU A 309 -15.11 -18.45 -31.23
C GLU A 309 -15.29 -17.17 -30.41
N ALA A 310 -15.09 -15.99 -31.01
CA ALA A 310 -15.37 -14.71 -30.36
C ALA A 310 -16.87 -14.57 -29.97
N VAL A 311 -17.78 -15.04 -30.82
CA VAL A 311 -19.23 -15.12 -30.49
C VAL A 311 -19.47 -16.09 -29.34
N LYS A 312 -18.83 -17.27 -29.34
CA LYS A 312 -18.94 -18.25 -28.23
C LYS A 312 -18.46 -17.67 -26.90
N VAL A 313 -17.42 -16.82 -26.91
CA VAL A 313 -16.95 -16.11 -25.70
C VAL A 313 -18.05 -15.24 -25.10
N LEU A 314 -18.82 -14.50 -25.90
CA LEU A 314 -19.95 -13.68 -25.40
C LEU A 314 -21.04 -14.52 -24.74
N TYR A 315 -21.36 -15.68 -25.31
CA TYR A 315 -22.34 -16.60 -24.71
C TYR A 315 -21.84 -17.21 -23.40
N ARG A 316 -20.56 -17.63 -23.36
CA ARG A 316 -19.93 -18.13 -22.13
C ARG A 316 -19.89 -17.07 -21.03
N MET A 317 -19.59 -15.82 -21.38
CA MET A 317 -19.59 -14.67 -20.46
C MET A 317 -20.98 -14.48 -19.82
N LYS A 318 -22.05 -14.49 -20.62
CA LYS A 318 -23.44 -14.42 -20.12
C LYS A 318 -23.81 -15.61 -19.25
N ALA A 319 -23.43 -16.83 -19.65
CA ALA A 319 -23.69 -18.05 -18.88
C ALA A 319 -22.98 -18.04 -17.51
N ALA A 320 -21.82 -17.38 -17.42
CA ALA A 320 -21.11 -17.14 -16.17
C ALA A 320 -21.70 -15.99 -15.32
N GLY A 321 -22.84 -15.40 -15.72
CA GLY A 321 -23.49 -14.31 -14.99
C GLY A 321 -22.88 -12.93 -15.21
N VAL A 322 -21.94 -12.79 -16.16
CA VAL A 322 -21.28 -11.52 -16.47
C VAL A 322 -21.91 -10.91 -17.72
N GLN A 323 -22.34 -9.64 -17.66
CA GLN A 323 -22.97 -8.98 -18.80
C GLN A 323 -21.94 -8.41 -19.77
N PRO A 324 -21.98 -8.74 -21.07
CA PRO A 324 -21.11 -8.13 -22.06
C PRO A 324 -21.35 -6.63 -22.17
N THR A 325 -20.27 -5.87 -22.29
CA THR A 325 -20.35 -4.44 -22.57
C THR A 325 -20.77 -4.17 -24.02
N GLU A 326 -21.35 -3.00 -24.27
CA GLU A 326 -21.76 -2.60 -25.63
C GLU A 326 -20.59 -2.64 -26.63
N ASN A 327 -19.40 -2.21 -26.19
CA ASN A 327 -18.18 -2.25 -27.00
C ASN A 327 -17.82 -3.67 -27.45
N MET A 328 -17.93 -4.68 -26.58
CA MET A 328 -17.64 -6.07 -26.93
C MET A 328 -18.61 -6.62 -27.98
N ILE A 329 -19.90 -6.25 -27.85
CA ILE A 329 -20.93 -6.66 -28.80
C ILE A 329 -20.67 -6.02 -30.17
N ASN A 330 -20.32 -4.73 -30.19
CA ASN A 330 -20.02 -4.02 -31.42
C ASN A 330 -18.75 -4.56 -32.10
N GLU A 331 -17.72 -4.93 -31.34
CA GLU A 331 -16.50 -5.54 -31.87
C GLU A 331 -16.79 -6.84 -32.63
N VAL A 332 -17.61 -7.72 -32.05
CA VAL A 332 -18.02 -8.97 -32.71
C VAL A 332 -18.92 -8.72 -33.93
N LYS A 333 -19.85 -7.76 -33.85
CA LYS A 333 -20.69 -7.38 -34.99
C LYS A 333 -19.86 -6.92 -36.19
N MET A 334 -18.91 -6.01 -35.98
CA MET A 334 -18.04 -5.52 -37.05
C MET A 334 -17.18 -6.64 -37.66
N ALA A 335 -16.72 -7.55 -36.82
CA ALA A 335 -15.98 -8.74 -37.22
C ALA A 335 -16.81 -9.71 -38.09
N CYS A 336 -18.13 -9.80 -37.88
CA CYS A 336 -19.02 -10.67 -38.64
C CYS A 336 -19.59 -10.03 -39.92
N THR A 337 -19.41 -8.72 -40.11
CA THR A 337 -19.90 -7.98 -41.29
C THR A 337 -18.85 -7.73 -42.37
N ASN A 338 -17.58 -8.05 -42.11
CA ASN A 338 -16.48 -8.03 -43.07
C ASN A 338 -16.13 -9.45 -43.52
#